data_AF-A0A938H9A3-F1
#
_entry.id   AF-A0A938H9A3-F1
#
_cell.length_a   1.000
_cell.length_b   1.000
_cell.length_c   1.000
_cell.angle_alpha   90.00
_cell.angle_beta   90.00
_cell.angle_gamma   90.00
#
_symmetry.space_group_name_H-M   'P 1'
#
loop_
_entity.id
_entity.type
_entity.pdbx_description
1 polymer ?
#
loop_
_entity_poly.entity_id
_entity_poly.type
_entity_poly.pdbx_seq_one_letter_code
_entity_poly.pdbx_strand_id
1 'polypeptide(L)'
;MSLDLEKIGSLDSYSCLGNGRSKLRERLPSCMHSQSFQEIVDFRRSNRLFDTNTPVPEEVIQRSLERAALSPNSSNMQLWEFHWIKSAEALASMVPLCLNQNAARTAQHQIVFVTRQDLWKSRAAWNLQQVQNSIQGEPNNGQKAGLRYYGKLIPFLYTNDPLGIMHGVRWLLGWVMGAFKPFYRPGGKAEQRIVAHK
;
A
#
# COMPACT_ATOMS: atom_id res chain seq x y z
N MET A 1 -8.71 7.28 -14.35
CA MET A 1 -8.19 5.99 -14.80
C MET A 1 -7.93 5.15 -13.55
N SER A 2 -8.74 4.13 -13.28
CA SER A 2 -8.44 3.16 -12.22
C SER A 2 -7.31 2.28 -12.75
N LEU A 3 -6.12 2.35 -12.15
CA LEU A 3 -5.05 1.41 -12.48
C LEU A 3 -5.53 0.01 -12.11
N ASP A 4 -5.56 -0.88 -13.10
CA ASP A 4 -5.95 -2.26 -12.92
C ASP A 4 -4.84 -3.00 -12.16
N LEU A 5 -4.95 -3.00 -10.84
CA LEU A 5 -3.96 -3.54 -9.90
C LEU A 5 -3.75 -5.06 -10.07
N GLU A 6 -4.62 -5.76 -10.81
CA GLU A 6 -4.44 -7.17 -11.14
C GLU A 6 -3.20 -7.41 -12.03
N LYS A 7 -2.79 -6.42 -12.84
CA LYS A 7 -1.61 -6.54 -13.72
C LYS A 7 -0.28 -6.30 -13.03
N ILE A 8 -0.27 -5.70 -11.84
CA ILE A 8 0.98 -5.34 -11.12
C ILE A 8 1.43 -6.49 -10.18
N GLY A 9 0.54 -7.44 -9.87
CA GLY A 9 0.74 -8.47 -8.83
C GLY A 9 1.53 -9.74 -9.20
N SER A 10 2.10 -9.86 -10.41
CA SER A 10 2.78 -11.08 -10.86
C SER A 10 4.26 -11.19 -10.45
N LEU A 11 4.82 -10.23 -9.71
CA LEU A 11 6.20 -10.32 -9.23
C LEU A 11 6.27 -11.17 -7.95
N ASP A 12 6.35 -12.49 -8.12
CA ASP A 12 7.05 -13.50 -7.30
C ASP A 12 7.31 -13.20 -5.80
N SER A 13 6.30 -12.67 -5.09
CA SER A 13 6.41 -12.35 -3.65
C SER A 13 6.45 -13.59 -2.74
N TYR A 14 6.18 -14.77 -3.29
CA TYR A 14 6.19 -16.04 -2.55
C TYR A 14 7.54 -16.76 -2.52
N SER A 15 8.53 -16.30 -3.29
CA SER A 15 9.90 -16.85 -3.27
C SER A 15 10.68 -16.52 -1.99
N CYS A 16 10.19 -15.60 -1.16
CA CYS A 16 10.93 -15.05 -0.01
C CYS A 16 10.61 -15.69 1.36
N LEU A 17 9.74 -16.71 1.44
CA LEU A 17 9.44 -17.43 2.70
C LEU A 17 10.19 -18.77 2.81
N GLY A 18 11.37 -18.86 2.19
CA GLY A 18 12.29 -19.99 2.30
C GLY A 18 13.20 -19.87 3.52
N ASN A 19 13.25 -20.92 4.33
CA ASN A 19 14.13 -21.07 5.49
C ASN A 19 15.60 -21.01 5.03
N GLY A 20 16.31 -19.91 5.30
CA GLY A 20 17.72 -19.80 4.94
C GLY A 20 18.30 -18.40 5.15
N ARG A 21 18.95 -18.17 6.29
CA ARG A 21 19.79 -16.99 6.58
C ARG A 21 21.01 -16.83 5.65
N SER A 22 21.10 -17.56 4.54
CA SER A 22 22.29 -17.60 3.67
C SER A 22 22.09 -17.12 2.23
N LYS A 23 20.87 -16.77 1.77
CA LYS A 23 20.64 -16.34 0.35
C LYS A 23 20.48 -14.83 0.11
N LEU A 24 20.49 -13.99 1.14
CA LEU A 24 20.34 -12.53 1.00
C LEU A 24 21.66 -11.78 0.70
N ARG A 25 22.78 -12.49 0.50
CA ARG A 25 24.12 -11.86 0.40
C ARG A 25 24.58 -11.48 -1.01
N GLU A 26 23.80 -11.71 -2.05
CA GLU A 26 24.22 -11.42 -3.43
C GLU A 26 23.13 -10.71 -4.23
N ARG A 27 23.12 -9.38 -4.09
CA ARG A 27 22.76 -8.36 -5.10
C ARG A 27 22.74 -7.01 -4.39
N LEU A 28 23.90 -6.52 -3.96
CA LEU A 28 24.03 -5.09 -3.69
C LEU A 28 23.71 -4.37 -5.00
N PRO A 29 22.86 -3.32 -5.00
CA PRO A 29 22.61 -2.54 -6.22
C PRO A 29 23.96 -2.08 -6.78
N SER A 30 24.13 -2.19 -8.09
CA SER A 30 25.35 -1.71 -8.75
C SER A 30 25.60 -0.26 -8.32
N CYS A 31 26.88 0.10 -8.09
CA CYS A 31 27.26 1.43 -7.61
C CYS A 31 26.59 2.57 -8.40
N MET A 32 26.39 2.36 -9.71
CA MET A 32 25.70 3.28 -10.61
C MET A 32 24.24 3.55 -10.20
N HIS A 33 23.45 2.54 -9.83
CA HIS A 33 22.07 2.74 -9.40
C HIS A 33 21.98 3.53 -8.08
N SER A 34 22.95 3.36 -7.19
CA SER A 34 23.01 4.08 -5.93
C SER A 34 23.26 5.58 -6.14
N GLN A 35 24.16 5.95 -7.06
CA GLN A 35 24.49 7.36 -7.33
C GLN A 35 23.31 8.09 -7.99
N SER A 36 22.73 7.53 -9.05
CA SER A 36 21.57 8.16 -9.71
C SER A 36 20.36 8.30 -8.77
N PHE A 37 20.15 7.33 -7.87
CA PHE A 37 19.09 7.45 -6.87
C PHE A 37 19.38 8.59 -5.88
N GLN A 38 20.62 8.73 -5.42
CA GLN A 38 21.03 9.80 -4.52
C GLN A 38 20.83 11.19 -5.18
N GLU A 39 21.22 11.34 -6.45
CA GLU A 39 20.99 12.58 -7.21
C GLU A 39 19.50 12.96 -7.29
N ILE A 40 18.62 11.99 -7.53
CA ILE A 40 17.17 12.21 -7.55
C ILE A 40 16.67 12.70 -6.19
N VAL A 41 17.13 12.08 -5.11
CA VAL A 41 16.76 12.47 -3.73
C VAL A 41 17.24 13.89 -3.42
N ASP A 42 18.48 14.21 -3.77
CA ASP A 42 19.10 15.52 -3.52
C ASP A 42 18.56 16.63 -4.43
N PHE A 43 18.09 16.29 -5.63
CA PHE A 43 17.46 17.23 -6.55
C PHE A 43 16.02 17.57 -6.16
N ARG A 44 15.27 16.61 -5.59
CA ARG A 44 13.84 16.76 -5.29
C ARG A 44 13.56 17.98 -4.41
N ARG A 45 12.61 18.83 -4.83
CA ARG A 45 12.09 19.95 -4.02
C ARG A 45 10.57 19.89 -3.92
N SER A 46 10.03 20.49 -2.85
CA SER A 46 8.59 20.72 -2.71
C SER A 46 8.19 21.98 -3.48
N ASN A 47 7.96 21.82 -4.78
CA ASN A 47 7.54 22.90 -5.66
C ASN A 47 6.07 23.25 -5.43
N ARG A 48 5.77 24.55 -5.32
CA ARG A 48 4.43 25.08 -5.00
C ARG A 48 3.87 26.04 -6.04
N LEU A 49 4.58 26.20 -7.14
CA LEU A 49 4.20 27.00 -8.29
C LEU A 49 4.76 26.29 -9.52
N PHE A 50 3.93 26.11 -10.53
CA PHE A 50 4.25 25.38 -11.75
C PHE A 50 4.04 26.31 -12.94
N ASP A 51 4.92 26.21 -13.94
CA ASP A 51 4.72 26.92 -15.20
C ASP A 51 3.58 26.26 -15.98
N THR A 52 2.52 27.02 -16.24
CA THR A 52 1.34 26.53 -16.95
C THR A 52 1.59 26.32 -18.44
N ASN A 53 2.66 26.89 -18.99
CA ASN A 53 3.01 26.78 -20.41
C ASN A 53 3.88 25.57 -20.73
N THR A 54 4.43 24.90 -19.71
CA THR A 54 5.25 23.70 -19.89
C THR A 54 4.38 22.46 -19.68
N PRO A 55 3.91 21.77 -20.75
CA PRO A 55 3.09 20.58 -20.60
C PRO A 55 3.87 19.42 -19.99
N VAL A 56 3.22 18.62 -19.14
CA VAL A 56 3.76 17.34 -18.67
C VAL A 56 3.15 16.20 -19.50
N PRO A 57 3.94 15.37 -20.17
CA PRO A 57 3.41 14.25 -20.93
C PRO A 57 2.70 13.21 -20.05
N GLU A 58 1.60 12.65 -20.56
CA GLU A 58 0.76 11.70 -19.82
C GLU A 58 1.49 10.42 -19.43
N GLU A 59 2.35 9.93 -20.31
CA GLU A 59 3.17 8.74 -20.09
C GLU A 59 4.15 8.92 -18.92
N VAL A 60 4.58 10.14 -18.63
CA VAL A 60 5.44 10.43 -17.47
C VAL A 60 4.67 10.22 -16.18
N ILE A 61 3.41 10.69 -16.12
CA ILE A 61 2.55 10.51 -14.95
C ILE A 61 2.19 9.04 -14.78
N GLN A 62 1.74 8.38 -15.85
CA GLN A 62 1.38 6.96 -15.81
C GLN A 62 2.55 6.10 -15.31
N ARG A 63 3.73 6.25 -15.90
CA ARG A 63 4.94 5.51 -15.49
C ARG A 63 5.31 5.78 -14.03
N SER A 64 5.07 7.00 -13.54
CA SER A 64 5.32 7.35 -12.13
C SER A 64 4.34 6.65 -11.20
N LEU A 65 3.06 6.55 -11.57
CA LEU A 65 2.05 5.83 -10.79
C LEU A 65 2.27 4.32 -10.78
N GLU A 66 2.67 3.73 -11.92
CA GLU A 66 3.04 2.31 -12.00
C GLU A 66 4.21 1.99 -11.07
N ARG A 67 5.24 2.85 -11.03
CA ARG A 67 6.36 2.73 -10.09
C ARG A 67 5.91 2.90 -8.64
N ALA A 68 5.05 3.88 -8.36
CA ALA A 68 4.52 4.11 -7.01
C ALA A 68 3.73 2.91 -6.49
N ALA A 69 2.99 2.21 -7.36
CA ALA A 69 2.24 1.01 -7.01
C ALA A 69 3.12 -0.18 -6.56
N LEU A 70 4.41 -0.18 -6.91
CA LEU A 70 5.38 -1.19 -6.45
C LEU A 70 5.87 -0.95 -5.01
N SER A 71 5.42 0.12 -4.35
CA SER A 71 5.79 0.40 -2.97
C SER A 71 5.37 -0.77 -2.06
N PRO A 72 6.19 -1.15 -1.07
CA PRO A 72 5.79 -2.15 -0.09
C PRO A 72 4.65 -1.60 0.78
N ASN A 73 3.76 -2.48 1.25
CA ASN A 73 2.72 -2.14 2.22
C ASN A 73 2.42 -3.30 3.16
N SER A 74 1.73 -2.98 4.26
CA SER A 74 1.38 -3.97 5.26
C SER A 74 0.57 -5.11 4.64
N SER A 75 1.05 -6.33 4.84
CA SER A 75 0.38 -7.56 4.38
C SER A 75 0.20 -7.65 2.86
N ASN A 76 0.88 -6.82 2.07
CA ASN A 76 0.68 -6.73 0.62
C ASN A 76 -0.81 -6.60 0.23
N MET A 77 -1.58 -5.84 1.01
CA MET A 77 -3.01 -5.64 0.78
C MET A 77 -3.31 -4.57 -0.26
N GLN A 78 -2.35 -3.65 -0.51
CA GLN A 78 -2.44 -2.61 -1.54
C GLN A 78 -3.78 -1.84 -1.45
N LEU A 79 -4.12 -1.36 -0.25
CA LEU A 79 -5.38 -0.65 0.03
C LEU A 79 -5.30 0.83 -0.34
N TRP A 80 -4.57 1.16 -1.40
CA TRP A 80 -4.48 2.51 -1.95
C TRP A 80 -5.18 2.59 -3.30
N GLU A 81 -5.64 3.78 -3.62
CA GLU A 81 -6.13 4.14 -4.95
C GLU A 81 -5.67 5.55 -5.29
N PHE A 82 -5.34 5.73 -6.57
CA PHE A 82 -4.82 6.99 -7.11
C PHE A 82 -5.83 7.57 -8.10
N HIS A 83 -6.41 8.72 -7.76
CA HIS A 83 -7.22 9.48 -8.70
C HIS A 83 -6.34 10.50 -9.41
N TRP A 84 -6.04 10.22 -10.67
CA TRP A 84 -5.35 11.16 -11.54
C TRP A 84 -6.33 12.16 -12.16
N ILE A 85 -6.25 13.40 -11.70
CA ILE A 85 -7.05 14.54 -12.12
C ILE A 85 -6.25 15.36 -13.12
N LYS A 86 -6.81 15.58 -14.31
CA LYS A 86 -6.16 16.33 -15.41
C LYS A 86 -7.11 17.22 -16.22
N SER A 87 -8.44 17.06 -16.09
CA SER A 87 -9.37 17.94 -16.80
C SER A 87 -9.40 19.32 -16.15
N ALA A 88 -9.48 20.37 -16.96
CA ALA A 88 -9.50 21.74 -16.48
C ALA A 88 -10.61 21.99 -15.45
N GLU A 89 -11.81 21.44 -15.71
CA GLU A 89 -12.96 21.53 -14.80
C GLU A 89 -12.68 20.89 -13.43
N ALA A 90 -12.14 19.67 -13.41
CA ALA A 90 -11.85 18.97 -12.16
C ALA A 90 -10.65 19.60 -11.42
N LEU A 91 -9.64 20.10 -12.14
CA LEU A 91 -8.55 20.85 -11.51
C LEU A 91 -9.05 22.15 -10.88
N ALA A 92 -9.95 22.87 -11.56
CA ALA A 92 -10.56 24.09 -11.02
C ALA A 92 -11.38 23.82 -9.76
N SER A 93 -12.12 22.71 -9.69
CA SER A 93 -12.88 22.32 -8.50
C SER A 93 -11.98 21.92 -7.32
N MET A 94 -10.75 21.44 -7.58
CA MET A 94 -9.77 21.14 -6.53
C MET A 94 -9.18 22.38 -5.86
N VAL A 95 -9.12 23.53 -6.55
CA VAL A 95 -8.51 24.76 -6.00
C VAL A 95 -9.11 25.19 -4.66
N PRO A 96 -10.44 25.37 -4.51
CA PRO A 96 -11.03 25.74 -3.23
C PRO A 96 -10.89 24.64 -2.17
N LEU A 97 -10.94 23.37 -2.56
CA LEU A 97 -10.73 22.23 -1.65
C LEU A 97 -9.30 22.18 -1.10
N CYS A 98 -8.33 22.66 -1.88
CA CYS A 98 -6.93 22.80 -1.51
C CYS A 98 -6.61 24.16 -0.87
N LEU A 99 -7.61 24.84 -0.28
CA LEU A 99 -7.47 26.13 0.40
C LEU A 99 -6.85 27.22 -0.48
N ASN A 100 -7.16 27.21 -1.78
CA ASN A 100 -6.66 28.22 -2.71
C ASN A 100 -5.12 28.30 -2.70
N GLN A 101 -4.42 27.16 -2.66
CA GLN A 101 -2.96 27.12 -2.79
C GLN A 101 -2.52 27.27 -4.25
N ASN A 102 -1.36 27.91 -4.47
CA ASN A 102 -0.79 28.08 -5.82
C ASN A 102 -0.53 26.74 -6.52
N ALA A 103 -0.06 25.73 -5.78
CA ALA A 103 0.19 24.39 -6.32
C ALA A 103 -1.08 23.79 -6.95
N ALA A 104 -2.23 23.93 -6.30
CA ALA A 104 -3.51 23.42 -6.82
C ALA A 104 -4.02 24.26 -8.01
N ARG A 105 -3.69 25.56 -8.06
CA ARG A 105 -4.06 26.44 -9.19
C ARG A 105 -3.24 26.18 -10.45
N THR A 106 -1.94 25.93 -10.31
CA THR A 106 -1.03 25.93 -11.46
C THR A 106 -0.61 24.54 -11.91
N ALA A 107 -0.85 23.49 -11.11
CA ALA A 107 -0.54 22.13 -11.52
C ALA A 107 -1.49 21.64 -12.62
N GLN A 108 -0.92 21.13 -13.72
CA GLN A 108 -1.66 20.52 -14.83
C GLN A 108 -2.14 19.09 -14.53
N HIS A 109 -1.54 18.44 -13.53
CA HIS A 109 -1.95 17.14 -13.04
C HIS A 109 -1.98 17.15 -11.51
N GLN A 110 -3.05 16.63 -10.93
CA GLN A 110 -3.17 16.40 -9.49
C GLN A 110 -3.44 14.92 -9.25
N ILE A 111 -2.71 14.31 -8.32
CA ILE A 111 -2.94 12.93 -7.89
C ILE A 111 -3.52 12.98 -6.49
N VAL A 112 -4.76 12.50 -6.34
CA VAL A 112 -5.41 12.34 -5.04
C VAL A 112 -5.25 10.90 -4.60
N PHE A 113 -4.64 10.72 -3.43
CA PHE A 113 -4.43 9.42 -2.80
C PHE A 113 -5.56 9.13 -1.83
N VAL A 114 -6.21 7.97 -1.97
CA VAL A 114 -7.24 7.52 -1.04
C VAL A 114 -6.95 6.12 -0.53
N THR A 115 -7.40 5.82 0.68
CA THR A 115 -7.32 4.48 1.26
C THR A 115 -8.61 3.71 1.00
N ARG A 116 -8.50 2.50 0.46
CA ARG A 116 -9.61 1.61 0.09
C ARG A 116 -9.78 0.47 1.07
N GLN A 117 -10.07 0.82 2.32
CA GLN A 117 -10.29 -0.16 3.38
C GLN A 117 -11.37 -1.18 3.04
N ASP A 118 -12.40 -0.75 2.32
CA ASP A 118 -13.50 -1.57 1.84
C ASP A 118 -13.03 -2.78 1.01
N LEU A 119 -11.86 -2.68 0.36
CA LEU A 119 -11.28 -3.75 -0.45
C LEU A 119 -10.52 -4.81 0.35
N TRP A 120 -10.41 -4.70 1.69
CA TRP A 120 -9.60 -5.64 2.46
C TRP A 120 -10.05 -7.11 2.27
N LYS A 121 -11.34 -7.36 2.08
CA LYS A 121 -11.85 -8.74 1.90
C LYS A 121 -11.35 -9.34 0.59
N SER A 122 -11.48 -8.61 -0.51
CA SER A 122 -11.06 -9.10 -1.83
C SER A 122 -9.54 -9.24 -1.92
N ARG A 123 -8.79 -8.28 -1.36
CA ARG A 123 -7.31 -8.31 -1.33
C ARG A 123 -6.77 -9.43 -0.46
N ALA A 124 -7.39 -9.69 0.69
CA ALA A 124 -7.02 -10.83 1.54
C ALA A 124 -7.31 -12.17 0.86
N ALA A 125 -8.48 -12.29 0.20
CA ALA A 125 -8.85 -13.49 -0.54
C ALA A 125 -7.91 -13.73 -1.73
N TRP A 126 -7.55 -12.68 -2.47
CA TRP A 126 -6.58 -12.78 -3.56
C TRP A 126 -5.22 -13.24 -3.05
N ASN A 127 -4.69 -12.64 -1.98
CA ASN A 127 -3.41 -13.07 -1.40
C ASN A 127 -3.47 -14.52 -0.89
N LEU A 128 -4.59 -14.93 -0.26
CA LEU A 128 -4.80 -16.31 0.16
C LEU A 128 -4.76 -17.27 -1.05
N GLN A 129 -5.41 -16.89 -2.16
CA GLN A 129 -5.40 -17.67 -3.39
C GLN A 129 -3.98 -17.78 -3.97
N GLN A 130 -3.19 -16.71 -3.94
CA GLN A 130 -1.80 -16.78 -4.40
C GLN A 130 -0.95 -17.74 -3.54
N VAL A 131 -1.14 -17.73 -2.21
CA VAL A 131 -0.51 -18.73 -1.33
C VAL A 131 -0.93 -20.13 -1.76
N GLN A 132 -2.23 -20.36 -1.97
CA GLN A 132 -2.77 -21.66 -2.36
C GLN A 132 -2.20 -22.15 -3.70
N ASN A 133 -2.17 -21.28 -4.70
CA ASN A 133 -1.65 -21.60 -6.04
C ASN A 133 -0.14 -21.90 -6.02
N SER A 134 0.60 -21.39 -5.03
CA SER A 134 2.03 -21.67 -4.87
C SER A 134 2.32 -23.06 -4.28
N ILE A 135 1.32 -23.76 -3.73
CA ILE A 135 1.51 -25.04 -3.04
C ILE A 135 1.57 -26.16 -4.08
N GLN A 136 2.70 -26.88 -4.08
CA GLN A 136 2.86 -28.13 -4.83
C GLN A 136 3.06 -29.27 -3.83
N GLY A 137 2.03 -30.09 -3.64
CA GLY A 137 2.05 -31.15 -2.62
C GLY A 137 1.82 -30.62 -1.20
N GLU A 138 2.61 -31.09 -0.24
CA GLU A 138 2.48 -30.68 1.17
C GLU A 138 3.00 -29.25 1.41
N PRO A 139 2.22 -28.36 2.08
CA PRO A 139 2.62 -26.99 2.28
C PRO A 139 3.79 -26.88 3.25
N ASN A 140 4.79 -26.09 2.86
CA ASN A 140 5.92 -25.76 3.73
C ASN A 140 5.50 -24.81 4.87
N ASN A 141 6.41 -24.55 5.82
CA ASN A 141 6.13 -23.69 6.98
C ASN A 141 5.70 -22.26 6.61
N GLY A 142 6.30 -21.69 5.57
CA GLY A 142 5.96 -20.36 5.06
C GLY A 142 4.55 -20.31 4.47
N GLN A 143 4.19 -21.31 3.66
CA GLN A 143 2.85 -21.46 3.10
C GLN A 143 1.80 -21.69 4.19
N LYS A 144 2.07 -22.56 5.17
CA LYS A 144 1.19 -22.75 6.34
C LYS A 144 1.00 -21.46 7.13
N ALA A 145 2.05 -20.65 7.27
CA ALA A 145 1.96 -19.33 7.89
C ALA A 145 1.11 -18.37 7.05
N GLY A 146 1.33 -18.30 5.73
CA GLY A 146 0.54 -17.49 4.80
C GLY A 146 -0.95 -17.85 4.81
N LEU A 147 -1.29 -19.15 4.79
CA LEU A 147 -2.66 -19.64 4.89
C LEU A 147 -3.34 -19.19 6.19
N ARG A 148 -2.66 -19.29 7.35
CA ARG A 148 -3.20 -18.74 8.61
C ARG A 148 -3.27 -17.22 8.60
N TYR A 149 -2.28 -16.55 8.01
CA TYR A 149 -2.18 -15.11 8.02
C TYR A 149 -3.35 -14.48 7.26
N TYR A 150 -3.50 -14.81 5.98
CA TYR A 150 -4.58 -14.27 5.15
C TYR A 150 -5.94 -14.92 5.44
N GLY A 151 -5.96 -16.19 5.84
CA GLY A 151 -7.21 -16.91 6.11
C GLY A 151 -7.80 -16.70 7.51
N LYS A 152 -7.00 -16.31 8.51
CA LYS A 152 -7.47 -16.13 9.89
C LYS A 152 -7.09 -14.77 10.48
N LEU A 153 -5.81 -14.42 10.46
CA LEU A 153 -5.34 -13.23 11.16
C LEU A 153 -5.86 -11.94 10.51
N ILE A 154 -5.75 -11.80 9.19
CA ILE A 154 -6.25 -10.62 8.48
C ILE A 154 -7.77 -10.45 8.66
N PRO A 155 -8.61 -11.48 8.46
CA PRO A 155 -10.03 -11.41 8.78
C PRO A 155 -10.30 -10.98 10.21
N PHE A 156 -9.59 -11.53 11.19
CA PHE A 156 -9.73 -11.14 12.59
C PHE A 156 -9.39 -9.65 12.81
N LEU A 157 -8.31 -9.16 12.21
CA LEU A 157 -7.82 -7.80 12.40
C LEU A 157 -8.63 -6.73 11.65
N TYR A 158 -9.18 -7.05 10.47
CA TYR A 158 -9.86 -6.08 9.59
C TYR A 158 -11.38 -6.15 9.64
N THR A 159 -11.97 -7.20 10.23
CA THR A 159 -13.42 -7.27 10.40
C THR A 159 -13.88 -6.24 11.43
N ASN A 160 -14.79 -5.36 11.00
CA ASN A 160 -15.59 -4.53 11.88
C ASN A 160 -17.06 -4.88 11.69
N ASP A 161 -17.72 -5.20 12.77
CA ASP A 161 -19.17 -5.29 12.83
C ASP A 161 -19.78 -3.91 13.16
N PRO A 162 -21.06 -3.67 12.82
CA PRO A 162 -21.73 -2.42 13.12
C PRO A 162 -21.79 -2.09 14.62
N LEU A 163 -21.90 -3.10 15.48
CA LEU A 163 -22.06 -2.98 16.93
C LEU A 163 -20.72 -2.81 17.68
N GLY A 164 -19.59 -2.98 17.00
CA GLY A 164 -18.26 -2.87 17.59
C GLY A 164 -17.84 -4.06 18.47
N ILE A 165 -18.53 -5.19 18.40
CA ILE A 165 -18.23 -6.41 19.17
C ILE A 165 -16.81 -6.90 18.86
N MET A 166 -16.43 -6.93 17.58
CA MET A 166 -15.09 -7.34 17.14
C MET A 166 -13.99 -6.42 17.67
N HIS A 167 -14.29 -5.15 17.89
CA HIS A 167 -13.35 -4.25 18.54
C HIS A 167 -13.20 -4.61 20.02
N GLY A 168 -14.30 -4.83 20.74
CA GLY A 168 -14.27 -5.25 22.14
C GLY A 168 -13.48 -6.55 22.37
N VAL A 169 -13.69 -7.55 21.52
CA VAL A 169 -12.94 -8.82 21.56
C VAL A 169 -11.44 -8.59 21.37
N ARG A 170 -11.06 -7.82 20.34
CA ARG A 170 -9.66 -7.49 20.04
C ARG A 170 -8.99 -6.69 21.15
N TRP A 171 -9.71 -5.72 21.70
CA TRP A 171 -9.26 -4.88 22.80
C TRP A 171 -9.03 -5.70 24.07
N LEU A 172 -9.99 -6.54 24.46
CA LEU A 172 -9.86 -7.42 25.63
C LEU A 172 -8.69 -8.40 25.47
N LEU A 173 -8.57 -9.02 24.29
CA LEU A 173 -7.43 -9.88 23.98
C LEU A 173 -6.10 -9.12 24.12
N GLY A 174 -6.02 -7.92 23.55
CA GLY A 174 -4.83 -7.08 23.63
C GLY A 174 -4.46 -6.68 25.05
N TRP A 175 -5.46 -6.41 25.89
CA TRP A 175 -5.28 -6.10 27.31
C TRP A 175 -4.80 -7.31 28.12
N VAL A 176 -5.50 -8.44 28.02
CA VAL A 176 -5.16 -9.66 28.74
C VAL A 176 -3.75 -10.12 28.34
N MET A 177 -3.49 -10.25 27.04
CA MET A 177 -2.18 -10.72 26.56
C MET A 177 -1.07 -9.70 26.86
N GLY A 178 -1.37 -8.42 26.75
CA GLY A 178 -0.45 -7.32 27.03
C GLY A 178 -0.06 -7.18 28.50
N ALA A 179 -0.80 -7.79 29.44
CA ALA A 179 -0.43 -7.83 30.84
C ALA A 179 0.68 -8.85 31.14
N PHE A 180 0.79 -9.92 30.33
CA PHE A 180 1.75 -11.01 30.56
C PHE A 180 2.96 -10.97 29.62
N LYS A 181 2.87 -10.30 28.47
CA LYS A 181 3.97 -10.19 27.51
C LYS A 181 3.80 -9.01 26.54
N PRO A 182 4.88 -8.55 25.88
CA PRO A 182 4.77 -7.62 24.76
C PRO A 182 3.82 -8.18 23.70
N PHE A 183 2.74 -7.44 23.41
CA PHE A 183 1.68 -7.88 22.51
C PHE A 183 1.13 -6.71 21.71
N TYR A 184 0.86 -6.94 20.42
CA TYR A 184 0.20 -5.96 19.57
C TYR A 184 -1.23 -5.73 20.07
N ARG A 185 -1.61 -4.46 20.29
CA ARG A 185 -2.96 -4.10 20.75
C ARG A 185 -3.79 -3.67 19.55
N PRO A 186 -4.57 -4.58 18.93
CA PRO A 186 -5.40 -4.21 17.80
C PRO A 186 -6.50 -3.24 18.23
N GLY A 187 -6.46 -2.02 17.69
CA GLY A 187 -7.50 -1.02 17.96
C GLY A 187 -8.77 -1.18 17.15
N GLY A 188 -9.64 -0.19 17.28
CA GLY A 188 -10.94 -0.12 16.61
C GLY A 188 -10.86 0.48 15.19
N LYS A 189 -11.99 1.03 14.73
CA LYS A 189 -12.13 1.63 13.39
C LYS A 189 -11.11 2.73 13.13
N ALA A 190 -10.81 3.57 14.12
CA ALA A 190 -9.85 4.66 13.98
C ALA A 190 -8.42 4.15 13.74
N GLU A 191 -8.00 3.13 14.48
CA GLU A 191 -6.67 2.53 14.30
C GLU A 191 -6.57 1.83 12.95
N GLN A 192 -7.59 1.09 12.55
CA GLN A 192 -7.61 0.49 11.21
C GLN A 192 -7.51 1.55 10.10
N ARG A 193 -8.20 2.70 10.23
CA ARG A 193 -8.03 3.86 9.33
C ARG A 193 -6.57 4.24 9.19
N ILE A 194 -5.88 4.41 10.32
CA ILE A 194 -4.45 4.75 10.33
C ILE A 194 -3.62 3.63 9.67
N VAL A 195 -3.92 2.36 9.95
CA VAL A 195 -3.20 1.22 9.34
C VAL A 195 -3.34 1.20 7.83
N ALA A 196 -4.48 1.60 7.26
CA ALA A 196 -4.66 1.63 5.82
C ALA A 196 -3.84 2.71 5.10
N HIS A 197 -3.27 3.67 5.84
CA HIS A 197 -2.31 4.66 5.32
C HIS A 197 -0.85 4.17 5.33
N LYS A 198 -0.58 2.95 5.83
CA LYS A 198 0.76 2.34 5.88
C LYS A 198 0.99 1.41 4.69
#